data_AF-A0A5J6GUT2-F1
#
_entry.id   AF-A0A5J6GUT2-F1
#
_cell.length_a   1.000
_cell.length_b   1.000
_cell.length_c   1.000
_cell.angle_alpha   90.00
_cell.angle_beta   90.00
_cell.angle_gamma   90.00
#
_symmetry.space_group_name_H-M   'P 1'
#
loop_
_entity.id
_entity.type
_entity.pdbx_description
1 polymer ?
#
loop_
_entity_poly.entity_id
_entity_poly.type
_entity_poly.pdbx_seq_one_letter_code
_entity_poly.pdbx_strand_id
1 'polypeptide(L)'
;MNNPRDTREASISGATSAAHRPADSAVSTEDVADGDGQAQAGAVTVWDGFARFATTPVVTPPGPGAPARSLAERLAYHSQFVTVRTPAIDMLATQVRALMLLGRHQQVTARPSLIVTGPAGAGKTTALLQVGRACHLARRRRQGESAAGGQVPVAYVLVPPAASAKTLALEFARYLGIPATARMSQAQVVNSVCHTYTQVGVRLVMIDEIHRLNPRTTTGAQSADLLKDLTERIGATFVYAGIDVTSTPLFTGVRGEQLAARASLVDCDSFPAREGEHEPFKDLVRALENALDLRHHRSGSLVRLAPYLHARTAGRIGSLARLVKQAALAALLDGTERITRVTLEAVRLDHLAEQHYRPRVPTRSGSR
;
A
#
# COMPACT_ATOMS: atom_id res chain seq x y z
N MET A 1 0.95 -83.36 9.99
CA MET A 1 0.30 -84.11 11.08
C MET A 1 -0.87 -83.27 11.61
N ASN A 2 -2.05 -83.91 11.71
CA ASN A 2 -3.29 -83.51 12.40
C ASN A 2 -4.04 -82.21 11.98
N ASN A 3 -4.95 -82.34 11.01
CA ASN A 3 -6.42 -82.53 11.15
C ASN A 3 -7.18 -81.88 12.35
N PRO A 4 -8.52 -81.76 12.30
CA PRO A 4 -9.28 -80.51 12.08
C PRO A 4 -10.32 -80.30 13.22
N ARG A 5 -11.26 -79.36 13.09
CA ARG A 5 -12.70 -79.64 13.30
C ARG A 5 -13.60 -78.46 12.98
N ASP A 6 -14.60 -78.84 12.20
CA ASP A 6 -15.79 -78.20 11.72
C ASP A 6 -16.87 -78.18 12.81
N THR A 7 -17.66 -77.12 12.91
CA THR A 7 -19.07 -77.19 13.37
C THR A 7 -19.89 -76.05 12.77
N ARG A 8 -20.88 -76.45 11.97
CA ARG A 8 -22.04 -75.72 11.42
C ARG A 8 -22.88 -75.10 12.57
N GLU A 9 -23.74 -74.09 12.38
CA GLU A 9 -25.05 -74.19 11.69
C GLU A 9 -25.79 -72.84 11.56
N ALA A 10 -26.57 -72.73 10.46
CA ALA A 10 -27.83 -72.01 10.20
C ALA A 10 -27.99 -70.51 10.58
N SER A 11 -28.06 -69.56 9.62
CA SER A 11 -29.17 -69.22 8.71
C SER A 11 -30.44 -68.67 9.39
N ILE A 12 -30.78 -67.39 9.11
CA ILE A 12 -32.15 -66.91 8.77
C ILE A 12 -32.05 -65.55 8.05
N SER A 13 -32.84 -65.46 6.99
CA SER A 13 -33.04 -64.40 6.01
C SER A 13 -33.79 -63.17 6.57
N GLY A 14 -33.53 -61.99 6.02
CA GLY A 14 -34.38 -60.81 6.16
C GLY A 14 -33.85 -59.60 5.38
N ALA A 15 -34.11 -59.55 4.08
CA ALA A 15 -33.89 -58.36 3.26
C ALA A 15 -35.01 -57.33 3.50
N THR A 16 -34.68 -56.04 3.64
CA THR A 16 -35.28 -54.94 2.86
C THR A 16 -34.75 -53.55 3.23
N SER A 17 -34.63 -52.74 2.16
CA SER A 17 -34.75 -51.29 2.06
C SER A 17 -33.54 -50.39 2.33
N ALA A 18 -33.09 -49.80 1.22
CA ALA A 18 -32.11 -48.75 1.09
C ALA A 18 -32.52 -47.44 1.77
N ALA A 19 -31.54 -46.80 2.43
CA ALA A 19 -31.58 -45.37 2.74
C ALA A 19 -30.19 -44.77 2.45
N HIS A 20 -30.18 -43.91 1.44
CA HIS A 20 -29.06 -43.17 0.89
C HIS A 20 -28.56 -42.14 1.94
N ARG A 21 -27.30 -42.27 2.40
CA ARG A 21 -26.58 -41.21 3.13
C ARG A 21 -25.47 -40.66 2.22
N PRO A 22 -25.30 -39.33 2.11
CA PRO A 22 -24.24 -38.74 1.31
C PRO A 22 -22.89 -38.85 2.05
N ALA A 23 -21.84 -39.08 1.26
CA ALA A 23 -20.46 -39.16 1.72
C ALA A 23 -19.89 -37.74 1.99
N ASP A 24 -19.39 -37.54 3.21
CA ASP A 24 -18.46 -36.47 3.55
C ASP A 24 -17.17 -36.64 2.73
N SER A 25 -16.85 -35.66 1.90
CA SER A 25 -15.52 -35.51 1.30
C SER A 25 -14.84 -34.31 1.95
N ALA A 26 -14.09 -34.60 3.01
CA ALA A 26 -13.09 -33.70 3.56
C ALA A 26 -11.98 -33.50 2.52
N VAL A 27 -11.80 -32.27 2.06
CA VAL A 27 -10.65 -31.88 1.24
C VAL A 27 -9.47 -31.67 2.19
N SER A 28 -8.48 -32.53 2.04
CA SER A 28 -7.22 -32.56 2.77
C SER A 28 -6.44 -31.26 2.57
N THR A 29 -6.16 -30.56 3.66
CA THR A 29 -5.23 -29.44 3.75
C THR A 29 -3.82 -29.95 4.07
N GLU A 30 -3.09 -30.41 3.06
CA GLU A 30 -1.65 -30.64 3.15
C GLU A 30 -1.02 -30.17 1.83
N ASP A 31 -0.40 -28.98 1.89
CA ASP A 31 0.73 -28.50 1.07
C ASP A 31 0.84 -26.97 1.18
N VAL A 32 1.17 -26.48 2.38
CA VAL A 32 1.65 -25.11 2.58
C VAL A 32 2.79 -25.14 3.60
N ALA A 33 3.94 -25.62 3.19
CA ALA A 33 5.22 -25.37 3.86
C ALA A 33 6.37 -25.61 2.88
N ASP A 34 6.86 -24.52 2.27
CA ASP A 34 8.29 -24.18 2.22
C ASP A 34 8.51 -22.96 1.34
N GLY A 35 8.99 -21.88 1.95
CA GLY A 35 9.20 -20.61 1.26
C GLY A 35 10.01 -19.60 2.08
N ASP A 36 10.93 -20.07 2.93
CA ASP A 36 11.96 -19.21 3.51
C ASP A 36 13.12 -19.06 2.51
N GLY A 37 13.44 -17.81 2.14
CA GLY A 37 14.77 -17.49 1.58
C GLY A 37 14.84 -16.86 0.18
N GLN A 38 13.73 -16.64 -0.54
CA GLN A 38 13.77 -15.80 -1.74
C GLN A 38 13.46 -14.34 -1.36
N ALA A 39 14.53 -13.54 -1.20
CA ALA A 39 14.41 -12.09 -1.16
C ALA A 39 13.48 -11.62 -2.27
N GLN A 40 12.46 -10.85 -1.89
CA GLN A 40 11.34 -10.46 -2.73
C GLN A 40 11.82 -9.57 -3.90
N ALA A 41 12.28 -10.19 -4.99
CA ALA A 41 12.92 -9.57 -6.17
C ALA A 41 11.98 -8.65 -7.01
N GLY A 42 10.86 -8.22 -6.41
CA GLY A 42 9.92 -7.24 -6.96
C GLY A 42 9.40 -6.23 -5.95
N ALA A 43 9.90 -6.21 -4.71
CA ALA A 43 9.46 -5.23 -3.72
C ALA A 43 9.98 -3.82 -4.06
N VAL A 44 9.13 -2.80 -3.95
CA VAL A 44 9.50 -1.39 -4.16
C VAL A 44 10.56 -0.87 -3.16
N THR A 45 10.90 -1.66 -2.14
CA THR A 45 11.93 -1.36 -1.14
C THR A 45 13.34 -1.78 -1.57
N VAL A 46 13.50 -2.29 -2.80
CA VAL A 46 14.79 -2.39 -3.49
C VAL A 46 14.73 -1.60 -4.79
N TRP A 47 15.87 -1.07 -5.25
CA TRP A 47 15.95 -0.22 -6.44
C TRP A 47 15.34 -0.87 -7.67
N ASP A 48 15.68 -2.12 -7.97
CA ASP A 48 15.17 -2.82 -9.17
C ASP A 48 13.64 -2.96 -9.14
N GLY A 49 13.08 -3.24 -7.96
CA GLY A 49 11.64 -3.31 -7.76
C GLY A 49 10.97 -1.94 -7.91
N PHE A 50 11.58 -0.88 -7.38
CA PHE A 50 11.10 0.49 -7.55
C PHE A 50 11.18 0.96 -9.01
N ALA A 51 12.30 0.71 -9.70
CA ALA A 51 12.51 1.08 -11.09
C ALA A 51 11.51 0.37 -12.01
N ARG A 52 11.26 -0.93 -11.77
CA ARG A 52 10.20 -1.68 -12.43
C ARG A 52 8.84 -1.04 -12.19
N PHE A 53 8.45 -0.84 -10.93
CA PHE A 53 7.20 -0.16 -10.57
C PHE A 53 7.04 1.21 -11.26
N ALA A 54 8.11 2.02 -11.29
CA ALA A 54 8.07 3.38 -11.84
C ALA A 54 7.91 3.39 -13.37
N THR A 55 8.43 2.37 -14.05
CA THR A 55 8.41 2.27 -15.53
C THR A 55 7.24 1.46 -16.07
N THR A 56 6.67 0.54 -15.29
CA THR A 56 5.47 -0.22 -15.68
C THR A 56 4.31 0.73 -16.03
N PRO A 57 3.75 0.70 -17.25
CA PRO A 57 2.62 1.54 -17.62
C PRO A 57 1.43 1.36 -16.68
N VAL A 58 0.70 2.44 -16.39
CA VAL A 58 -0.56 2.33 -15.63
C VAL A 58 -1.57 1.63 -16.52
N VAL A 59 -2.02 0.44 -16.10
CA VAL A 59 -3.06 -0.30 -16.82
C VAL A 59 -4.39 0.42 -16.59
N THR A 60 -5.08 0.75 -17.68
CA THR A 60 -6.45 1.30 -17.65
C THR A 60 -7.42 0.30 -18.27
N PRO A 61 -8.74 0.37 -18.02
CA PRO A 61 -9.71 -0.44 -18.74
C PRO A 61 -9.61 -0.23 -20.26
N PRO A 62 -9.98 -1.22 -21.08
CA PRO A 62 -10.01 -1.07 -22.53
C PRO A 62 -10.95 0.08 -22.91
N GLY A 63 -10.54 0.90 -23.89
CA GLY A 63 -11.40 1.96 -24.43
C GLY A 63 -12.58 1.40 -25.25
N PRO A 64 -13.56 2.23 -25.62
CA PRO A 64 -14.66 1.82 -26.49
C PRO A 64 -14.13 1.21 -27.81
N GLY A 65 -14.60 0.00 -28.14
CA GLY A 65 -14.19 -0.71 -29.36
C GLY A 65 -12.88 -1.52 -29.27
N ALA A 66 -12.14 -1.44 -28.16
CA ALA A 66 -11.00 -2.32 -27.91
C ALA A 66 -11.47 -3.76 -27.59
N PRO A 67 -10.65 -4.79 -27.87
CA PRO A 67 -11.00 -6.16 -27.56
C PRO A 67 -11.26 -6.32 -26.05
N ALA A 68 -12.34 -7.04 -25.72
CA ALA A 68 -12.69 -7.29 -24.34
C ALA A 68 -11.65 -8.22 -23.69
N ARG A 69 -11.25 -7.89 -22.47
CA ARG A 69 -10.41 -8.77 -21.66
C ARG A 69 -11.16 -10.04 -21.25
N SER A 70 -10.41 -11.12 -21.10
CA SER A 70 -10.87 -12.36 -20.46
C SER A 70 -11.26 -12.12 -19.00
N LEU A 71 -11.97 -13.08 -18.39
CA LEU A 71 -12.29 -13.01 -16.96
C LEU A 71 -11.01 -13.01 -16.11
N ALA A 72 -10.02 -13.84 -16.44
CA ALA A 72 -8.76 -13.94 -15.71
C ALA A 72 -7.98 -12.61 -15.71
N GLU A 73 -7.89 -11.94 -16.86
CA GLU A 73 -7.24 -10.63 -16.96
C GLU A 73 -7.97 -9.55 -16.16
N ARG A 74 -9.32 -9.58 -16.15
CA ARG A 74 -10.12 -8.62 -15.38
C ARG A 74 -10.03 -8.88 -13.87
N LEU A 75 -9.99 -10.13 -13.44
CA LEU A 75 -9.72 -10.50 -12.05
C LEU A 75 -8.32 -10.04 -11.62
N ALA A 76 -7.30 -10.26 -12.45
CA ALA A 76 -5.94 -9.79 -12.19
C ALA A 76 -5.85 -8.24 -12.13
N TYR A 77 -6.53 -7.56 -13.05
CA TYR A 77 -6.61 -6.10 -13.07
C TYR A 77 -7.27 -5.55 -11.78
N HIS A 78 -8.43 -6.08 -11.39
CA HIS A 78 -9.10 -5.66 -10.16
C HIS A 78 -8.37 -6.12 -8.90
N SER A 79 -7.57 -7.19 -8.94
CA SER A 79 -6.77 -7.63 -7.78
C SER A 79 -5.53 -6.76 -7.54
N GLN A 80 -4.97 -6.14 -8.58
CA GLN A 80 -3.94 -5.11 -8.44
C GLN A 80 -4.57 -3.77 -8.01
N PHE A 81 -5.73 -3.46 -8.58
CA PHE A 81 -6.58 -2.27 -8.41
C PHE A 81 -5.88 -0.92 -8.60
N VAL A 82 -6.49 -0.05 -9.40
CA VAL A 82 -5.83 1.14 -9.95
C VAL A 82 -5.58 2.20 -8.89
N THR A 83 -4.38 2.79 -8.96
CA THR A 83 -4.09 4.03 -8.25
C THR A 83 -4.86 5.17 -8.91
N VAL A 84 -5.87 5.68 -8.22
CA VAL A 84 -6.57 6.91 -8.64
C VAL A 84 -5.77 8.14 -8.22
N ARG A 85 -5.76 9.15 -9.09
CA ARG A 85 -5.10 10.43 -8.81
C ARG A 85 -5.95 11.19 -7.78
N THR A 86 -5.29 11.71 -6.74
CA THR A 86 -5.94 12.44 -5.65
C THR A 86 -5.31 13.81 -5.44
N PRO A 87 -6.03 14.77 -4.84
CA PRO A 87 -5.46 16.07 -4.46
C PRO A 87 -4.20 15.93 -3.61
N ALA A 88 -4.15 14.95 -2.71
CA ALA A 88 -2.96 14.66 -1.90
C ALA A 88 -1.74 14.28 -2.76
N ILE A 89 -1.93 13.47 -3.82
CA ILE A 89 -0.85 13.13 -4.76
C ILE A 89 -0.36 14.38 -5.49
N ASP A 90 -1.27 15.23 -5.95
CA ASP A 90 -0.93 16.45 -6.69
C ASP A 90 -0.24 17.50 -5.82
N MET A 91 -0.71 17.69 -4.59
CA MET A 91 -0.09 18.54 -3.59
C MET A 91 1.30 18.01 -3.23
N LEU A 92 1.43 16.72 -2.94
CA LEU A 92 2.71 16.09 -2.64
C LEU A 92 3.70 16.23 -3.81
N ALA A 93 3.26 15.98 -5.05
CA ALA A 93 4.10 16.11 -6.24
C ALA A 93 4.60 17.55 -6.44
N THR A 94 3.72 18.53 -6.21
CA THR A 94 4.03 19.95 -6.34
C THR A 94 5.02 20.39 -5.28
N GLN A 95 4.77 20.05 -4.01
CA GLN A 95 5.64 20.38 -2.88
C GLN A 95 7.02 19.73 -3.03
N VAL A 96 7.08 18.42 -3.31
CA VAL A 96 8.36 17.73 -3.52
C VAL A 96 9.15 18.36 -4.66
N ARG A 97 8.50 18.71 -5.77
CA ARG A 97 9.17 19.39 -6.88
C ARG A 97 9.73 20.76 -6.45
N ALA A 98 8.95 21.56 -5.72
CA ALA A 98 9.39 22.86 -5.22
C ALA A 98 10.59 22.73 -4.29
N LEU A 99 10.53 21.82 -3.31
CA LEU A 99 11.64 21.56 -2.38
C LEU A 99 12.89 21.03 -3.08
N MET A 100 12.72 20.14 -4.05
CA MET A 100 13.84 19.63 -4.85
C MET A 100 14.49 20.76 -5.65
N LEU A 101 13.73 21.73 -6.16
CA LEU A 101 14.25 22.91 -6.87
C LEU A 101 15.00 23.85 -5.91
N LEU A 102 14.42 24.17 -4.75
CA LEU A 102 15.04 25.00 -3.72
C LEU A 102 16.36 24.40 -3.21
N GLY A 103 16.39 23.08 -3.03
CA GLY A 103 17.57 22.37 -2.57
C GLY A 103 18.68 22.17 -3.60
N ARG A 104 18.46 22.49 -4.90
CA ARG A 104 19.41 22.12 -5.99
C ARG A 104 20.83 22.63 -5.78
N HIS A 105 20.97 23.83 -5.22
CA HIS A 105 22.24 24.52 -5.05
C HIS A 105 22.66 24.67 -3.59
N GLN A 106 21.91 24.09 -2.66
CA GLN A 106 22.33 24.01 -1.25
C GLN A 106 23.40 22.92 -1.12
N GLN A 107 24.62 23.37 -0.81
CA GLN A 107 25.80 22.51 -0.62
C GLN A 107 26.24 22.43 0.85
N VAL A 108 25.87 23.42 1.67
CA VAL A 108 26.38 23.59 3.04
C VAL A 108 25.37 23.13 4.09
N THR A 109 24.08 23.29 3.83
CA THR A 109 23.00 22.91 4.75
C THR A 109 22.17 21.77 4.18
N ALA A 110 21.59 20.96 5.08
CA ALA A 110 20.60 19.96 4.67
C ALA A 110 19.45 20.62 3.91
N ARG A 111 18.98 19.94 2.86
CA ARG A 111 17.90 20.42 2.00
C ARG A 111 16.56 20.45 2.75
N PRO A 112 15.62 21.33 2.37
CA PRO A 112 14.25 21.30 2.85
C PRO A 112 13.64 19.90 2.76
N SER A 113 12.87 19.54 3.77
CA SER A 113 12.19 18.24 3.88
C SER A 113 10.68 18.40 3.82
N LEU A 114 9.98 17.28 3.72
CA LEU A 114 8.52 17.24 3.70
C LEU A 114 8.02 16.15 4.65
N ILE A 115 6.97 16.44 5.41
CA ILE A 115 6.28 15.46 6.24
C ILE A 115 4.92 15.17 5.61
N VAL A 116 4.59 13.90 5.46
CA VAL A 116 3.29 13.39 5.01
C VAL A 116 2.64 12.66 6.17
N THR A 117 1.60 13.23 6.74
CA THR A 117 0.90 12.63 7.90
C THR A 117 -0.55 12.32 7.56
N GLY A 118 -1.20 11.50 8.39
CA GLY A 118 -2.59 11.10 8.22
C GLY A 118 -2.86 9.72 8.79
N PRO A 119 -4.13 9.31 8.95
CA PRO A 119 -4.47 8.02 9.54
C PRO A 119 -4.04 6.81 8.68
N ALA A 120 -4.08 5.61 9.27
CA ALA A 120 -3.89 4.37 8.53
C ALA A 120 -4.92 4.27 7.38
N GLY A 121 -4.47 3.85 6.20
CA GLY A 121 -5.33 3.76 5.01
C GLY A 121 -5.63 5.09 4.31
N ALA A 122 -5.00 6.20 4.69
CA ALA A 122 -5.16 7.49 4.00
C ALA A 122 -4.48 7.58 2.61
N GLY A 123 -3.82 6.52 2.15
CA GLY A 123 -3.16 6.51 0.83
C GLY A 123 -1.77 7.17 0.80
N LYS A 124 -1.15 7.44 1.96
CA LYS A 124 0.20 8.04 2.09
C LYS A 124 1.27 7.29 1.29
N THR A 125 1.39 5.98 1.50
CA THR A 125 2.34 5.10 0.78
C THR A 125 2.12 5.18 -0.73
N THR A 126 0.85 5.11 -1.17
CA THR A 126 0.50 5.25 -2.59
C THR A 126 0.93 6.61 -3.13
N ALA A 127 0.71 7.69 -2.38
CA ALA A 127 1.10 9.03 -2.79
C ALA A 127 2.62 9.18 -2.90
N LEU A 128 3.39 8.67 -1.92
CA LEU A 128 4.84 8.61 -1.98
C LEU A 128 5.32 7.89 -3.23
N LEU A 129 4.82 6.68 -3.49
CA LEU A 129 5.24 5.88 -4.63
C LEU A 129 4.92 6.57 -5.97
N GLN A 130 3.75 7.21 -6.10
CA GLN A 130 3.41 7.97 -7.31
C GLN A 130 4.30 9.20 -7.52
N VAL A 131 4.66 9.91 -6.46
CA VAL A 131 5.59 11.05 -6.55
C VAL A 131 7.00 10.59 -6.88
N GLY A 132 7.47 9.52 -6.25
CA GLY A 132 8.74 8.89 -6.59
C GLY A 132 8.78 8.43 -8.07
N ARG A 133 7.70 7.80 -8.56
CA ARG A 133 7.55 7.44 -9.96
C ARG A 133 7.65 8.66 -10.88
N ALA A 134 6.96 9.75 -10.56
CA ALA A 134 7.02 10.98 -11.34
C ALA A 134 8.45 11.57 -11.38
N CYS A 135 9.15 11.58 -10.25
CA CYS A 135 10.55 12.02 -10.18
C CYS A 135 11.50 11.14 -11.00
N HIS A 136 11.34 9.82 -10.90
CA HIS A 136 12.11 8.84 -11.67
C HIS A 136 11.93 9.06 -13.19
N LEU A 137 10.68 9.11 -13.66
CA LEU A 137 10.38 9.31 -15.07
C LEU A 137 10.84 10.69 -15.58
N ALA A 138 10.68 11.75 -14.79
CA ALA A 138 11.18 13.09 -15.13
C ALA A 138 12.72 13.13 -15.25
N ARG A 139 13.43 12.33 -14.44
CA ARG A 139 14.88 12.20 -14.57
C ARG A 139 15.27 11.48 -15.86
N ARG A 140 14.66 10.32 -16.14
CA ARG A 140 14.91 9.55 -17.37
C ARG A 140 14.67 10.39 -18.64
N ARG A 141 13.56 11.13 -18.70
CA ARG A 141 13.24 12.03 -19.83
C ARG A 141 14.31 13.10 -20.09
N ARG A 142 14.96 13.62 -19.06
CA ARG A 142 15.98 14.67 -19.19
C ARG A 142 17.34 14.16 -19.65
N GLN A 143 17.64 12.88 -19.42
CA GLN A 143 18.97 12.31 -19.71
C GLN A 143 18.99 11.46 -20.99
N GLY A 144 17.82 11.11 -21.53
CA GLY A 144 17.72 10.12 -22.60
C GLY A 144 17.85 8.70 -22.06
N GLU A 145 17.39 7.72 -22.84
CA GLU A 145 17.33 6.31 -22.39
C GLU A 145 18.72 5.69 -22.22
N SER A 146 19.70 6.10 -23.03
CA SER A 146 21.07 5.55 -23.03
C SER A 146 21.96 6.05 -21.88
N ALA A 147 21.67 7.21 -21.28
CA ALA A 147 22.47 7.77 -20.18
C ALA A 147 21.88 7.51 -18.78
N ALA A 148 20.76 6.79 -18.70
CA ALA A 148 20.08 6.46 -17.45
C ALA A 148 20.66 5.20 -16.76
N GLY A 149 21.51 4.43 -17.44
CA GLY A 149 22.15 3.23 -16.90
C GLY A 149 23.13 3.58 -15.78
N GLY A 150 22.68 3.53 -14.53
CA GLY A 150 23.51 3.73 -13.34
C GLY A 150 23.08 4.86 -12.41
N GLN A 151 22.09 5.69 -12.79
CA GLN A 151 21.55 6.70 -11.87
C GLN A 151 20.30 6.21 -11.14
N VAL A 152 20.27 6.46 -9.83
CA VAL A 152 19.16 6.15 -8.95
C VAL A 152 18.64 7.46 -8.36
N PRO A 153 17.67 8.15 -9.00
CA PRO A 153 17.23 9.47 -8.56
C PRO A 153 16.39 9.46 -7.28
N VAL A 154 15.80 8.32 -6.94
CA VAL A 154 14.83 8.16 -5.85
C VAL A 154 15.23 6.97 -5.01
N ALA A 155 15.15 7.12 -3.68
CA ALA A 155 15.22 6.01 -2.73
C ALA A 155 13.91 5.91 -1.93
N TYR A 156 13.41 4.68 -1.76
CA TYR A 156 12.23 4.40 -0.94
C TYR A 156 12.60 3.42 0.17
N VAL A 157 12.51 3.88 1.42
CA VAL A 157 12.90 3.14 2.61
C VAL A 157 11.66 2.93 3.48
N LEU A 158 11.37 1.68 3.81
CA LEU A 158 10.30 1.32 4.75
C LEU A 158 10.92 1.10 6.13
N VAL A 159 10.47 1.82 7.15
CA VAL A 159 10.99 1.64 8.50
C VAL A 159 10.51 0.30 9.09
N PRO A 160 11.42 -0.58 9.55
CA PRO A 160 11.03 -1.84 10.16
C PRO A 160 10.46 -1.61 11.57
N PRO A 161 9.62 -2.53 12.08
CA PRO A 161 9.14 -2.46 13.47
C PRO A 161 10.32 -2.46 14.45
N ALA A 162 10.25 -1.59 15.48
CA ALA A 162 11.29 -1.47 16.52
C ALA A 162 12.72 -1.31 15.96
N ALA A 163 12.86 -0.60 14.83
CA ALA A 163 14.15 -0.41 14.17
C ALA A 163 15.18 0.25 15.10
N SER A 164 16.35 -0.39 15.23
CA SER A 164 17.55 0.27 15.72
C SER A 164 18.18 1.13 14.63
N ALA A 165 19.09 2.03 15.02
CA ALA A 165 19.85 2.83 14.06
C ALA A 165 20.62 1.92 13.06
N LYS A 166 21.25 0.83 13.53
CA LYS A 166 21.89 -0.15 12.64
C LYS A 166 20.90 -0.80 11.69
N THR A 167 19.73 -1.23 12.18
CA THR A 167 18.68 -1.85 11.35
C THR A 167 18.18 -0.86 10.28
N LEU A 168 17.96 0.40 10.65
CA LEU A 168 17.55 1.43 9.72
C LEU A 168 18.64 1.69 8.65
N ALA A 169 19.91 1.79 9.06
CA ALA A 169 21.03 1.94 8.11
C ALA A 169 21.11 0.77 7.12
N LEU A 170 20.81 -0.46 7.58
CA LEU A 170 20.75 -1.64 6.71
C LEU A 170 19.60 -1.57 5.69
N GLU A 171 18.47 -0.95 6.01
CA GLU A 171 17.39 -0.75 5.03
C GLU A 171 17.78 0.24 3.92
N PHE A 172 18.53 1.30 4.25
CA PHE A 172 19.13 2.18 3.24
C PHE A 172 20.14 1.42 2.37
N ALA A 173 20.98 0.59 2.98
CA ALA A 173 21.94 -0.24 2.24
C ALA A 173 21.24 -1.22 1.31
N ARG A 174 20.18 -1.89 1.81
CA ARG A 174 19.38 -2.85 1.07
C ARG A 174 18.71 -2.24 -0.16
N TYR A 175 18.27 -0.97 -0.08
CA TYR A 175 17.63 -0.31 -1.21
C TYR A 175 18.51 -0.30 -2.46
N LEU A 176 19.81 0.01 -2.33
CA LEU A 176 20.77 0.04 -3.43
C LEU A 176 21.57 -1.27 -3.59
N GLY A 177 21.23 -2.32 -2.84
CA GLY A 177 21.97 -3.58 -2.86
C GLY A 177 23.41 -3.44 -2.35
N ILE A 178 23.68 -2.49 -1.45
CA ILE A 178 25.01 -2.30 -0.85
C ILE A 178 25.31 -3.50 0.04
N PRO A 179 26.38 -4.28 -0.22
CA PRO A 179 26.72 -5.44 0.59
C PRO A 179 26.99 -5.03 2.04
N ALA A 180 26.25 -5.62 2.97
CA ALA A 180 26.43 -5.43 4.39
C ALA A 180 26.57 -6.78 5.09
N THR A 181 27.65 -6.97 5.83
CA THR A 181 27.86 -8.19 6.63
C THR A 181 27.47 -7.94 8.09
N ALA A 182 27.14 -9.00 8.83
CA ALA A 182 26.80 -8.89 10.25
C ALA A 182 27.90 -8.20 11.10
N ARG A 183 29.17 -8.34 10.69
CA ARG A 183 30.35 -7.78 11.35
C ARG A 183 30.52 -6.27 11.13
N MET A 184 29.88 -5.68 10.12
CA MET A 184 30.03 -4.24 9.88
C MET A 184 29.42 -3.43 11.01
N SER A 185 30.14 -2.39 11.44
CA SER A 185 29.63 -1.41 12.39
C SER A 185 28.59 -0.50 11.72
N GLN A 186 27.74 0.15 12.52
CA GLN A 186 26.78 1.14 12.00
C GLN A 186 27.50 2.23 11.18
N ALA A 187 28.63 2.74 11.66
CA ALA A 187 29.39 3.78 10.96
C ALA A 187 29.89 3.31 9.58
N GLN A 188 30.35 2.06 9.47
CA GLN A 188 30.78 1.49 8.18
C GLN A 188 29.62 1.38 7.18
N VAL A 189 28.44 0.94 7.64
CA VAL A 189 27.23 0.87 6.80
C VAL A 189 26.81 2.26 6.35
N VAL A 190 26.71 3.21 7.28
CA VAL A 190 26.31 4.60 6.98
C VAL A 190 27.29 5.26 6.01
N ASN A 191 28.60 5.07 6.17
CA ASN A 191 29.59 5.60 5.24
C ASN A 191 29.39 5.03 3.82
N SER A 192 29.13 3.72 3.72
CA SER A 192 28.87 3.05 2.44
C SER A 192 27.58 3.57 1.79
N VAL A 193 26.52 3.76 2.59
CA VAL A 193 25.25 4.36 2.15
C VAL A 193 25.47 5.77 1.63
N CYS A 194 26.05 6.67 2.42
CA CYS A 194 26.26 8.07 2.01
C CYS A 194 27.13 8.18 0.76
N HIS A 195 28.20 7.40 0.67
CA HIS A 195 29.06 7.34 -0.51
C HIS A 195 28.27 6.91 -1.74
N THR A 196 27.61 5.74 -1.67
CA THR A 196 26.90 5.16 -2.81
C THR A 196 25.73 6.02 -3.26
N TYR A 197 24.90 6.52 -2.32
CA TYR A 197 23.77 7.42 -2.62
C TYR A 197 24.23 8.70 -3.35
N THR A 198 25.39 9.22 -2.99
CA THR A 198 25.99 10.39 -3.66
C THR A 198 26.47 10.02 -5.06
N GLN A 199 27.21 8.91 -5.20
CA GLN A 199 27.77 8.43 -6.47
C GLN A 199 26.67 8.14 -7.51
N VAL A 200 25.62 7.41 -7.13
CA VAL A 200 24.52 7.06 -8.05
C VAL A 200 23.52 8.22 -8.27
N GLY A 201 23.73 9.35 -7.60
CA GLY A 201 22.97 10.56 -7.84
C GLY A 201 21.55 10.55 -7.25
N VAL A 202 21.36 10.00 -6.05
CA VAL A 202 20.07 10.12 -5.33
C VAL A 202 19.75 11.58 -5.09
N ARG A 203 18.49 11.98 -5.35
CA ARG A 203 18.01 13.36 -5.17
C ARG A 203 16.74 13.44 -4.33
N LEU A 204 16.02 12.34 -4.19
CA LEU A 204 14.82 12.20 -3.36
C LEU A 204 14.96 10.94 -2.51
N VAL A 205 14.78 11.08 -1.20
CA VAL A 205 14.69 9.95 -0.26
C VAL A 205 13.31 9.99 0.39
N MET A 206 12.55 8.91 0.28
CA MET A 206 11.23 8.77 0.87
C MET A 206 11.29 7.71 1.96
N ILE A 207 10.91 8.08 3.18
CA ILE A 207 10.93 7.21 4.35
C ILE A 207 9.49 6.99 4.79
N ASP A 208 9.00 5.77 4.66
CA ASP A 208 7.63 5.41 5.02
C ASP A 208 7.57 4.75 6.40
N GLU A 209 6.41 4.86 7.04
CA GLU A 209 6.13 4.34 8.37
C GLU A 209 7.07 4.89 9.47
N ILE A 210 7.45 6.16 9.39
CA ILE A 210 8.40 6.81 10.32
C ILE A 210 7.96 6.73 11.79
N HIS A 211 6.65 6.67 12.03
CA HIS A 211 6.03 6.52 13.34
C HIS A 211 6.37 5.18 14.05
N ARG A 212 6.97 4.21 13.34
CA ARG A 212 7.50 2.97 13.92
C ARG A 212 8.77 3.18 14.72
N LEU A 213 9.47 4.30 14.51
CA LEU A 213 10.55 4.71 15.41
C LEU A 213 9.91 5.23 16.69
N ASN A 214 10.29 4.65 17.83
CA ASN A 214 9.84 5.13 19.14
C ASN A 214 10.95 5.94 19.82
N PRO A 215 11.06 7.25 19.57
CA PRO A 215 12.10 8.12 20.14
C PRO A 215 12.06 8.25 21.67
N ARG A 216 11.01 7.75 22.34
CA ARG A 216 10.98 7.68 23.82
C ARG A 216 11.89 6.57 24.37
N THR A 217 12.36 5.68 23.51
CA THR A 217 13.36 4.65 23.83
C THR A 217 14.74 5.11 23.39
N THR A 218 15.79 4.66 24.07
CA THR A 218 17.18 4.92 23.67
C THR A 218 17.44 4.51 22.21
N THR A 219 16.90 3.35 21.81
CA THR A 219 17.01 2.82 20.44
C THR A 219 16.36 3.73 19.40
N GLY A 220 15.18 4.28 19.70
CA GLY A 220 14.52 5.22 18.79
C GLY A 220 15.19 6.58 18.74
N ALA A 221 15.73 7.07 19.85
CA ALA A 221 16.51 8.31 19.87
C ALA A 221 17.76 8.20 18.98
N GLN A 222 18.51 7.09 19.10
CA GLN A 222 19.67 6.81 18.23
C GLN A 222 19.28 6.72 16.74
N SER A 223 18.08 6.21 16.45
CA SER A 223 17.58 6.11 15.07
C SER A 223 17.19 7.49 14.50
N ALA A 224 16.66 8.39 15.35
CA ALA A 224 16.38 9.77 14.98
C ALA A 224 17.68 10.55 14.69
N ASP A 225 18.69 10.39 15.55
CA ASP A 225 20.02 10.98 15.35
C ASP A 225 20.65 10.47 14.03
N LEU A 226 20.53 9.18 13.74
CA LEU A 226 20.97 8.62 12.46
C LEU A 226 20.25 9.26 11.25
N LEU A 227 18.93 9.47 11.34
CA LEU A 227 18.18 10.11 10.25
C LEU A 227 18.64 11.54 10.00
N LYS A 228 18.95 12.28 11.07
CA LYS A 228 19.55 13.60 10.97
C LYS A 228 20.90 13.53 10.26
N ASP A 229 21.79 12.63 10.71
CA ASP A 229 23.11 12.43 10.10
C ASP A 229 23.01 12.09 8.60
N LEU A 230 22.09 11.20 8.23
CA LEU A 230 21.85 10.83 6.83
C LEU A 230 21.31 12.02 6.02
N THR A 231 20.43 12.84 6.61
CA THR A 231 19.84 14.02 5.96
C THR A 231 20.87 15.12 5.70
N GLU A 232 21.86 15.25 6.58
CA GLU A 232 22.96 16.20 6.43
C GLU A 232 24.03 15.71 5.43
N ARG A 233 24.27 14.40 5.38
CA ARG A 233 25.33 13.80 4.56
C ARG A 233 24.88 13.41 3.15
N ILE A 234 23.60 13.13 2.96
CA ILE A 234 23.02 12.80 1.66
C ILE A 234 22.41 14.07 1.10
N GLY A 235 23.01 14.62 0.04
CA GLY A 235 22.50 15.78 -0.69
C GLY A 235 21.21 15.45 -1.48
N ALA A 236 20.13 15.11 -0.80
CA ALA A 236 18.82 14.77 -1.32
C ALA A 236 17.71 15.49 -0.54
N THR A 237 16.54 15.65 -1.16
CA THR A 237 15.32 16.06 -0.45
C THR A 237 14.74 14.85 0.26
N PHE A 238 14.41 14.99 1.55
CA PHE A 238 13.82 13.91 2.35
C PHE A 238 12.33 14.12 2.52
N VAL A 239 11.56 13.04 2.35
CA VAL A 239 10.12 12.99 2.63
C VAL A 239 9.87 11.93 3.69
N TYR A 240 9.20 12.30 4.78
CA TYR A 240 8.89 11.44 5.91
C TYR A 240 7.38 11.18 5.96
N ALA A 241 6.95 9.92 5.84
CA ALA A 241 5.55 9.55 5.94
C ALA A 241 5.24 8.70 7.16
N GLY A 242 4.10 8.94 7.80
CA GLY A 242 3.66 8.16 8.95
C GLY A 242 2.32 8.62 9.51
N ILE A 243 1.97 8.07 10.66
CA ILE A 243 0.76 8.45 11.42
C ILE A 243 1.20 9.47 12.46
N ASP A 244 0.43 10.56 12.59
CA ASP A 244 0.61 11.64 13.55
C ASP A 244 2.07 12.12 13.70
N VAL A 245 2.77 12.24 12.57
CA VAL A 245 4.21 12.48 12.53
C VAL A 245 4.61 13.75 13.25
N THR A 246 3.82 14.81 13.10
CA THR A 246 4.02 16.11 13.77
C THR A 246 3.90 16.05 15.29
N SER A 247 3.22 15.03 15.82
CA SER A 247 3.10 14.81 17.27
C SER A 247 4.20 13.88 17.83
N THR A 248 4.91 13.16 16.96
CA THR A 248 5.94 12.22 17.42
C THR A 248 7.18 12.95 17.94
N PRO A 249 7.86 12.43 18.98
CA PRO A 249 9.10 13.03 19.50
C PRO A 249 10.29 13.02 18.52
N LEU A 250 10.12 12.48 17.31
CA LEU A 250 11.07 12.62 16.21
C LEU A 250 11.08 14.04 15.65
N PHE A 251 9.95 14.75 15.76
CA PHE A 251 9.71 16.08 15.20
C PHE A 251 9.29 17.09 16.27
N THR A 252 9.25 16.70 17.54
CA THR A 252 8.94 17.58 18.69
C THR A 252 10.09 17.62 19.70
N GLY A 253 10.20 18.72 20.45
CA GLY A 253 11.28 18.97 21.41
C GLY A 253 12.60 19.43 20.76
N VAL A 254 13.58 19.82 21.59
CA VAL A 254 14.83 20.51 21.16
C VAL A 254 15.59 19.76 20.04
N ARG A 255 15.56 18.43 20.04
CA ARG A 255 16.22 17.60 19.00
C ARG A 255 15.39 17.47 17.71
N GLY A 256 14.06 17.38 17.82
CA GLY A 256 13.14 17.24 16.68
C GLY A 256 12.83 18.56 15.98
N GLU A 257 12.91 19.68 16.70
CA GLU A 257 12.67 21.04 16.16
C GLU A 257 13.58 21.37 14.98
N GLN A 258 14.81 20.87 14.95
CA GLN A 258 15.72 21.11 13.82
C GLN A 258 15.26 20.44 12.53
N LEU A 259 14.63 19.26 12.64
CA LEU A 259 14.08 18.52 11.51
C LEU A 259 12.72 19.08 11.09
N ALA A 260 11.90 19.48 12.07
CA ALA A 260 10.58 20.07 11.85
C ALA A 260 10.64 21.51 11.30
N ALA A 261 11.59 22.35 11.75
CA ALA A 261 11.74 23.74 11.30
C ALA A 261 12.03 23.86 9.79
N ARG A 262 12.44 22.76 9.15
CA ARG A 262 12.78 22.69 7.73
C ARG A 262 11.77 21.88 6.92
N ALA A 263 10.75 21.34 7.59
CA ALA A 263 9.74 20.49 6.99
C ALA A 263 8.49 21.29 6.64
N SER A 264 8.02 21.16 5.39
CA SER A 264 6.62 21.47 5.07
C SER A 264 5.73 20.29 5.44
N LEU A 265 4.44 20.53 5.68
CA LEU A 265 3.47 19.48 6.04
C LEU A 265 2.46 19.24 4.91
N VAL A 266 2.16 17.98 4.66
CA VAL A 266 1.08 17.52 3.77
C VAL A 266 0.21 16.54 4.56
N ASP A 267 -1.01 16.96 4.85
CA ASP A 267 -2.00 16.11 5.51
C ASP A 267 -2.78 15.28 4.50
N CYS A 268 -2.71 13.96 4.66
CA CYS A 268 -3.52 13.00 3.93
C CYS A 268 -4.70 12.62 4.83
N ASP A 269 -5.77 13.41 4.79
CA ASP A 269 -6.97 13.19 5.60
C ASP A 269 -8.10 12.48 4.83
N SER A 270 -9.14 12.14 5.58
CA SER A 270 -10.41 11.67 5.00
C SER A 270 -10.99 12.73 4.08
N PHE A 271 -11.52 12.29 2.94
CA PHE A 271 -12.17 13.17 1.99
C PHE A 271 -13.50 13.68 2.56
N PRO A 272 -13.69 15.01 2.68
CA PRO A 272 -14.97 15.54 3.12
C PRO A 272 -16.03 15.26 2.05
N ALA A 273 -17.29 15.12 2.47
CA ALA A 273 -18.38 14.97 1.52
C ALA A 273 -18.52 16.20 0.62
N ARG A 274 -18.23 17.40 1.17
CA ARG A 274 -18.22 18.70 0.49
C ARG A 274 -17.15 19.61 1.08
N GLU A 275 -16.59 20.47 0.24
CA GLU A 275 -15.65 21.53 0.61
C GLU A 275 -15.99 22.79 -0.19
N GLY A 276 -16.77 23.70 0.42
CA GLY A 276 -17.44 24.78 -0.31
C GLY A 276 -18.36 24.22 -1.40
N GLU A 277 -18.16 24.67 -2.63
CA GLU A 277 -18.90 24.19 -3.82
C GLU A 277 -18.36 22.87 -4.39
N HIS A 278 -17.20 22.39 -3.91
CA HIS A 278 -16.57 21.17 -4.41
C HIS A 278 -17.06 19.93 -3.66
N GLU A 279 -17.17 18.79 -4.35
CA GLU A 279 -17.57 17.50 -3.77
C GLU A 279 -16.45 16.46 -3.91
N PRO A 280 -15.31 16.64 -3.20
CA PRO A 280 -14.07 15.89 -3.46
C PRO A 280 -14.23 14.38 -3.26
N PHE A 281 -15.10 13.95 -2.34
CA PHE A 281 -15.42 12.53 -2.19
C PHE A 281 -16.17 11.96 -3.41
N LYS A 282 -17.10 12.71 -4.02
CA LYS A 282 -17.76 12.27 -5.25
C LYS A 282 -16.79 12.19 -6.42
N ASP A 283 -15.83 13.10 -6.50
CA ASP A 283 -14.77 13.07 -7.52
C ASP A 283 -13.89 11.82 -7.36
N LEU A 284 -13.54 11.47 -6.12
CA LEU A 284 -12.84 10.22 -5.81
C LEU A 284 -13.66 8.98 -6.21
N VAL A 285 -14.95 8.95 -5.88
CA VAL A 285 -15.85 7.85 -6.28
C VAL A 285 -15.95 7.74 -7.80
N ARG A 286 -16.04 8.88 -8.52
CA ARG A 286 -16.06 8.91 -9.98
C ARG A 286 -14.77 8.38 -10.58
N ALA A 287 -13.61 8.76 -10.03
CA ALA A 287 -12.32 8.26 -10.47
C ALA A 287 -12.19 6.74 -10.28
N LEU A 288 -12.69 6.22 -9.15
CA LEU A 288 -12.74 4.77 -8.89
C LEU A 288 -13.71 4.04 -9.83
N GLU A 289 -14.88 4.61 -10.09
CA GLU A 289 -15.87 4.05 -11.01
C GLU A 289 -15.32 3.97 -12.44
N ASN A 290 -14.65 5.02 -12.90
CA ASN A 290 -14.02 5.05 -14.23
C ASN A 290 -12.87 4.06 -14.39
N ALA A 291 -12.31 3.57 -13.28
CA ALA A 291 -11.28 2.54 -13.29
C ALA A 291 -11.86 1.11 -13.29
N LEU A 292 -13.18 0.93 -13.27
CA LEU A 292 -13.79 -0.41 -13.28
C LEU A 292 -13.80 -1.01 -14.68
N ASP A 293 -13.47 -2.30 -14.76
CA ASP A 293 -13.55 -3.09 -15.99
C ASP A 293 -14.69 -4.13 -15.86
N LEU A 294 -15.92 -3.60 -15.72
CA LEU A 294 -17.16 -4.34 -15.49
C LEU A 294 -18.15 -4.05 -16.62
N ARG A 295 -18.55 -5.07 -17.40
CA ARG A 295 -19.27 -4.85 -18.67
C ARG A 295 -20.69 -4.31 -18.49
N HIS A 296 -21.34 -4.65 -17.37
CA HIS A 296 -22.72 -4.25 -17.10
C HIS A 296 -22.80 -3.04 -16.16
N HIS A 297 -21.67 -2.45 -15.77
CA HIS A 297 -21.65 -1.31 -14.88
C HIS A 297 -21.91 -0.01 -15.66
N ARG A 298 -22.91 0.76 -15.23
CA ARG A 298 -23.24 2.05 -15.85
C ARG A 298 -22.56 3.19 -15.11
N SER A 299 -21.84 4.04 -15.82
CA SER A 299 -21.22 5.25 -15.27
C SER A 299 -22.21 6.12 -14.49
N GLY A 300 -21.76 6.69 -13.39
CA GLY A 300 -22.56 7.48 -12.45
C GLY A 300 -23.36 6.65 -11.45
N SER A 301 -23.37 5.32 -11.54
CA SER A 301 -24.11 4.47 -10.61
C SER A 301 -23.49 4.47 -9.21
N LEU A 302 -22.16 4.40 -9.12
CA LEU A 302 -21.45 4.54 -7.85
C LEU A 302 -21.47 5.97 -7.33
N VAL A 303 -21.37 6.97 -8.22
CA VAL A 303 -21.42 8.38 -7.81
C VAL A 303 -22.76 8.73 -7.13
N ARG A 304 -23.88 8.16 -7.59
CA ARG A 304 -25.19 8.28 -6.92
C ARG A 304 -25.21 7.69 -5.52
N LEU A 305 -24.37 6.70 -5.24
CA LEU A 305 -24.21 6.08 -3.92
C LEU A 305 -23.14 6.79 -3.06
N ALA A 306 -22.59 7.93 -3.49
CA ALA A 306 -21.56 8.63 -2.73
C ALA A 306 -21.95 8.96 -1.28
N PRO A 307 -23.19 9.40 -0.94
CA PRO A 307 -23.57 9.60 0.47
C PRO A 307 -23.49 8.31 1.29
N TYR A 308 -23.92 7.19 0.71
CA TYR A 308 -23.83 5.87 1.35
C TYR A 308 -22.36 5.43 1.53
N LEU A 309 -21.55 5.55 0.47
CA LEU A 309 -20.12 5.20 0.48
C LEU A 309 -19.35 6.06 1.49
N HIS A 310 -19.67 7.35 1.59
CA HIS A 310 -19.05 8.25 2.56
C HIS A 310 -19.35 7.81 3.99
N ALA A 311 -20.63 7.55 4.29
CA ALA A 311 -21.04 7.04 5.60
C ALA A 311 -20.38 5.70 5.96
N ARG A 312 -20.20 4.80 4.97
CA ARG A 312 -19.59 3.47 5.18
C ARG A 312 -18.07 3.53 5.37
N THR A 313 -17.40 4.52 4.80
CA THR A 313 -15.94 4.59 4.77
C THR A 313 -15.37 5.70 5.66
N ALA A 314 -16.23 6.58 6.17
CA ALA A 314 -15.87 7.85 6.82
C ALA A 314 -14.97 8.72 5.93
N GLY A 315 -15.16 8.67 4.60
CA GLY A 315 -14.34 9.41 3.64
C GLY A 315 -12.93 8.86 3.43
N ARG A 316 -12.56 7.73 4.07
CA ARG A 316 -11.21 7.16 3.97
C ARG A 316 -11.01 6.45 2.64
N ILE A 317 -10.02 6.92 1.87
CA ILE A 317 -9.70 6.37 0.54
C ILE A 317 -9.33 4.89 0.58
N GLY A 318 -8.57 4.44 1.58
CA GLY A 318 -8.19 3.03 1.71
C GLY A 318 -9.38 2.11 1.94
N SER A 319 -10.30 2.51 2.84
CA SER A 319 -11.55 1.77 3.08
C SER A 319 -12.45 1.77 1.85
N LEU A 320 -12.55 2.90 1.14
CA LEU A 320 -13.32 3.03 -0.10
C LEU A 320 -12.76 2.17 -1.23
N ALA A 321 -11.46 2.25 -1.51
CA ALA A 321 -10.81 1.47 -2.55
C ALA A 321 -10.97 -0.03 -2.28
N ARG A 322 -10.79 -0.47 -1.03
CA ARG A 322 -10.97 -1.87 -0.64
C ARG A 322 -12.42 -2.33 -0.82
N LEU A 323 -13.39 -1.50 -0.44
CA LEU A 323 -14.81 -1.77 -0.65
C LEU A 323 -15.13 -1.97 -2.15
N VAL A 324 -14.77 -0.98 -2.97
CA VAL A 324 -15.06 -1.00 -4.42
C VAL A 324 -14.36 -2.19 -5.08
N LYS A 325 -13.10 -2.46 -4.72
CA LYS A 325 -12.32 -3.60 -5.22
C LYS A 325 -12.99 -4.94 -4.89
N GLN A 326 -13.38 -5.15 -3.64
CA GLN A 326 -14.03 -6.39 -3.22
C GLN A 326 -15.40 -6.56 -3.90
N ALA A 327 -16.17 -5.48 -4.03
CA ALA A 327 -17.44 -5.50 -4.74
C ALA A 327 -17.27 -5.80 -6.24
N ALA A 328 -16.23 -5.27 -6.88
CA ALA A 328 -15.91 -5.55 -8.28
C ALA A 328 -15.53 -7.02 -8.50
N LEU A 329 -14.69 -7.57 -7.62
CA LEU A 329 -14.30 -8.99 -7.67
C LEU A 329 -15.52 -9.90 -7.47
N ALA A 330 -16.37 -9.60 -6.49
CA ALA A 330 -17.60 -10.35 -6.27
C ALA A 330 -18.52 -10.32 -7.51
N ALA A 331 -18.71 -9.14 -8.11
CA ALA A 331 -19.51 -8.97 -9.31
C ALA A 331 -18.95 -9.69 -10.55
N LEU A 332 -17.63 -9.88 -10.63
CA LEU A 332 -17.00 -10.69 -11.68
C LEU A 332 -17.21 -12.19 -11.45
N LEU A 333 -17.11 -12.64 -10.20
CA LEU A 333 -17.26 -14.05 -9.84
C LEU A 333 -18.71 -14.54 -9.95
N ASP A 334 -19.69 -13.69 -9.62
CA ASP A 334 -21.12 -14.01 -9.73
C ASP A 334 -21.72 -13.72 -11.12
N GLY A 335 -20.92 -13.15 -12.03
CA GLY A 335 -21.31 -12.82 -13.41
C GLY A 335 -22.25 -11.61 -13.56
N THR A 336 -22.63 -10.94 -12.47
CA THR A 336 -23.50 -9.74 -12.54
C THR A 336 -22.80 -8.58 -13.23
N GLU A 337 -21.47 -8.50 -13.10
CA GLU A 337 -20.58 -7.49 -13.65
C GLU A 337 -21.07 -6.04 -13.45
N ARG A 338 -21.68 -5.76 -12.29
CA ARG A 338 -22.09 -4.43 -11.86
C ARG A 338 -22.07 -4.31 -10.34
N ILE A 339 -21.55 -3.20 -9.84
CA ILE A 339 -21.62 -2.90 -8.41
C ILE A 339 -22.97 -2.25 -8.08
N THR A 340 -23.67 -2.83 -7.11
CA THR A 340 -24.92 -2.30 -6.56
C THR A 340 -24.80 -2.04 -5.07
N ARG A 341 -25.77 -1.35 -4.48
CA ARG A 341 -25.83 -1.20 -3.01
C ARG A 341 -25.85 -2.55 -2.29
N VAL A 342 -26.58 -3.54 -2.82
CA VAL A 342 -26.64 -4.89 -2.25
C VAL A 342 -25.26 -5.55 -2.26
N THR A 343 -24.54 -5.44 -3.37
CA THR A 343 -23.16 -5.94 -3.49
C THR A 343 -22.23 -5.26 -2.49
N LEU A 344 -22.37 -3.93 -2.31
CA LEU A 344 -21.57 -3.17 -1.34
C LEU A 344 -21.89 -3.56 0.11
N GLU A 345 -23.15 -3.85 0.44
CA GLU A 345 -23.58 -4.26 1.79
C GLU A 345 -23.07 -5.67 2.15
N ALA A 346 -22.95 -6.56 1.16
CA ALA A 346 -22.41 -7.91 1.37
C ALA A 346 -20.89 -7.91 1.67
N VAL A 347 -20.15 -6.87 1.25
CA VAL A 347 -18.72 -6.74 1.52
C VAL A 347 -18.50 -6.31 2.96
N ARG A 348 -17.75 -7.11 3.74
CA ARG A 348 -17.28 -6.72 5.07
C ARG A 348 -16.00 -5.89 4.98
N LEU A 349 -15.99 -4.76 5.67
CA LEU A 349 -14.83 -3.87 5.79
C LEU A 349 -13.96 -4.19 7.01
N ASP A 350 -12.84 -3.48 7.10
CA ASP A 350 -11.93 -3.49 8.24
C ASP A 350 -12.65 -3.02 9.51
N HIS A 351 -12.19 -3.51 10.66
CA HIS A 351 -12.84 -3.29 11.95
C HIS A 351 -13.14 -1.81 12.25
N LEU A 352 -12.24 -0.90 11.87
CA LEU A 352 -12.42 0.54 12.08
C LEU A 352 -13.48 1.18 11.17
N ALA A 353 -13.74 0.61 10.00
CA ALA A 353 -14.84 1.06 9.12
C ALA A 353 -16.18 0.47 9.56
N GLU A 354 -16.19 -0.78 10.01
CA GLU A 354 -17.38 -1.45 10.55
C GLU A 354 -17.84 -0.85 11.89
N GLN A 355 -16.92 -0.43 12.77
CA GLN A 355 -17.28 0.25 14.02
C GLN A 355 -17.96 1.61 13.77
N HIS A 356 -17.54 2.34 12.73
CA HIS A 356 -18.15 3.62 12.35
C HIS A 356 -19.52 3.43 11.68
N TYR A 357 -19.71 2.32 10.96
CA TYR A 357 -20.95 2.01 10.27
C TYR A 357 -21.81 1.02 11.09
N ARG A 358 -22.72 1.54 11.92
CA ARG A 358 -23.84 0.71 12.41
C ARG A 358 -24.97 0.76 11.38
N PRO A 359 -25.31 -0.35 10.71
CA PRO A 359 -26.49 -0.37 9.85
C PRO A 359 -27.71 -0.04 10.71
N ARG A 360 -28.52 0.94 10.27
CA ARG A 360 -29.86 1.15 10.83
C ARG A 360 -30.68 -0.09 10.49
N VAL A 361 -30.81 -1.00 11.45
CA VAL A 361 -31.80 -2.07 11.38
C VAL A 361 -33.16 -1.38 11.26
N PRO A 362 -33.95 -1.61 10.21
CA PRO A 362 -35.32 -1.15 10.19
C PRO A 362 -36.02 -1.83 11.36
N THR A 363 -36.44 -1.07 12.37
CA THR A 363 -37.38 -1.58 13.36
C THR A 363 -38.62 -2.01 12.60
N ARG A 364 -38.86 -3.33 12.51
CA ARG A 364 -40.16 -3.84 12.09
C ARG A 364 -41.16 -3.24 13.07
N SER A 365 -41.89 -2.22 12.63
CA SER A 365 -43.10 -1.78 13.32
C SER A 365 -44.02 -2.99 13.35
N GLY A 366 -44.07 -3.66 14.50
CA GLY A 366 -45.02 -4.72 14.74
C GLY A 366 -46.41 -4.13 14.56
N SER A 367 -47.12 -4.65 13.57
CA SER A 367 -48.57 -4.54 13.50
C SER A 367 -49.15 -5.17 14.76
N ARG A 368 -49.84 -4.38 15.58
CA ARG A 368 -50.99 -4.80 16.37
C ARG A 368 -51.84 -3.59 16.71
#